data_AF-A0A6P0DRI3-F1
#
_entry.id   AF-A0A6P0DRI3-F1
#
_cell.length_a   1.000
_cell.length_b   1.000
_cell.length_c   1.000
_cell.angle_alpha   90.00
_cell.angle_beta   90.00
_cell.angle_gamma   90.00
#
_symmetry.space_group_name_H-M   'P 1'
#
loop_
_entity.id
_entity.type
_entity.pdbx_description
1 polymer ?
#
loop_
_entity_poly.entity_id
_entity_poly.type
_entity_poly.pdbx_seq_one_letter_code
_entity_poly.pdbx_strand_id
1 'polypeptide(L)'
;DKTGRDFSRFNYLGEWHSHPSFPVRPSREDMDTMTDLVELGSTEITFALLLIVRLRFWMWMDYSMTAFAKGYAPHRARLATRFI
;
A
#
# COMPACT_ATOMS: atom_id res chain seq x y z
N ASP A 1 14.72 4.34 -14.28
CA ASP A 1 14.38 4.31 -12.84
C ASP A 1 14.71 5.64 -12.18
N LYS A 2 13.71 6.36 -11.67
CA LYS A 2 13.84 7.76 -11.21
C LYS A 2 14.28 7.94 -9.75
N THR A 3 14.51 6.87 -8.99
CA THR A 3 14.89 6.96 -7.56
C THR A 3 16.18 6.20 -7.20
N GLY A 4 16.83 5.52 -8.15
CA GLY A 4 18.04 4.74 -7.88
C GLY A 4 17.87 3.61 -6.84
N ARG A 5 16.63 3.27 -6.46
CA ARG A 5 16.28 2.32 -5.38
C ARG A 5 16.81 2.72 -3.99
N ASP A 6 17.12 4.01 -3.78
CA ASP A 6 17.47 4.54 -2.46
C ASP A 6 16.20 4.96 -1.71
N PHE A 7 15.61 4.01 -0.99
CA PHE A 7 14.38 4.21 -0.23
C PHE A 7 14.62 4.87 1.15
N SER A 8 15.88 4.94 1.61
CA SER A 8 16.25 5.69 2.83
C SER A 8 16.08 7.20 2.68
N ARG A 9 16.43 7.71 1.50
CA ARG A 9 16.46 9.15 1.23
C ARG A 9 15.08 9.73 0.94
N PHE A 10 14.19 8.90 0.44
CA PHE A 10 12.81 9.25 0.12
C PHE A 10 11.91 8.29 0.87
N ASN A 11 11.48 8.68 2.09
CA ASN A 11 10.60 7.91 2.98
C ASN A 11 9.55 7.13 2.18
N TYR A 12 9.83 5.85 1.91
CA TYR A 12 8.98 5.04 1.07
C TYR A 12 7.74 4.64 1.88
N LEU A 13 6.57 5.09 1.43
CA LEU A 13 5.30 4.88 2.15
C LEU A 13 4.55 3.65 1.67
N GLY A 14 4.89 3.12 0.48
CA GLY A 14 4.20 2.01 -0.16
C GLY A 14 3.71 2.34 -1.57
N GLU A 15 2.77 1.54 -2.05
CA GLU A 15 2.27 1.58 -3.43
C GLU A 15 0.80 2.02 -3.49
N TRP A 16 0.42 2.57 -4.64
CA TRP A 16 -0.98 2.84 -4.95
C TRP A 16 -1.30 2.46 -6.39
N HIS A 17 -2.52 1.98 -6.63
CA HIS A 17 -3.04 1.78 -7.98
C HIS A 17 -4.56 1.75 -8.02
N SER A 18 -5.10 1.80 -9.23
CA SER A 18 -6.54 1.71 -9.46
C SER A 18 -6.98 0.30 -9.85
N HIS A 19 -8.16 -0.11 -9.40
CA HIS A 19 -8.92 -1.24 -9.94
C HIS A 19 -10.18 -0.74 -10.66
N PRO A 20 -10.11 -0.36 -11.96
CA PRO A 20 -11.27 0.22 -12.65
C PRO A 20 -12.45 -0.78 -12.73
N SER A 21 -12.13 -2.02 -13.07
CA SER A 21 -13.11 -3.09 -13.33
C SER A 21 -13.25 -4.09 -12.18
N PHE A 22 -12.40 -4.00 -11.15
CA PHE A 22 -12.33 -4.99 -10.06
C PHE A 22 -12.65 -4.36 -8.70
N PRO A 23 -13.05 -5.15 -7.68
CA PRO A 23 -13.16 -4.65 -6.31
C PRO A 23 -11.83 -4.11 -5.81
N VAL A 24 -11.87 -3.15 -4.89
CA VAL A 24 -10.67 -2.55 -4.27
C VAL A 24 -9.91 -3.49 -3.32
N ARG A 25 -10.27 -4.78 -3.25
CA ARG A 25 -9.54 -5.76 -2.45
C ARG A 25 -8.22 -6.10 -3.17
N PRO A 26 -7.10 -6.15 -2.44
CA PRO A 26 -5.83 -6.62 -3.02
C PRO A 26 -5.97 -8.02 -3.61
N SER A 27 -5.35 -8.22 -4.76
CA SER A 27 -5.12 -9.55 -5.33
C SER A 27 -4.10 -10.31 -4.49
N ARG A 28 -3.94 -11.62 -4.76
CA ARG A 28 -2.89 -12.41 -4.10
C ARG A 28 -1.49 -11.89 -4.45
N GLU A 29 -1.29 -11.52 -5.70
CA GLU A 29 -0.02 -10.97 -6.19
C GLU A 29 0.32 -9.64 -5.51
N ASP A 30 -0.67 -8.77 -5.28
CA ASP A 30 -0.49 -7.54 -4.51
C ASP A 30 -0.02 -7.84 -3.08
N MET A 31 -0.64 -8.84 -2.44
CA MET A 31 -0.34 -9.24 -1.06
C MET A 31 1.07 -9.82 -0.95
N ASP A 32 1.44 -10.72 -1.88
CA ASP A 32 2.76 -11.37 -1.90
C ASP A 32 3.84 -10.31 -2.15
N THR A 33 3.65 -9.44 -3.15
CA THR A 33 4.60 -8.37 -3.50
C THR A 33 4.87 -7.41 -2.34
N MET A 34 3.81 -6.92 -1.69
CA MET A 34 3.95 -5.97 -0.57
C MET A 34 4.52 -6.64 0.68
N THR A 35 4.27 -7.94 0.87
CA THR A 35 4.87 -8.71 1.97
C THR A 35 6.36 -8.91 1.73
N ASP A 36 6.75 -9.34 0.53
CA ASP A 36 8.16 -9.49 0.15
C ASP A 36 8.91 -8.15 0.25
N LEU A 37 8.25 -7.05 -0.08
CA LEU A 37 8.83 -5.71 0.02
C LEU A 37 9.24 -5.35 1.46
N VAL A 38 8.43 -5.69 2.47
CA VAL A 38 8.74 -5.38 3.89
C VAL A 38 9.58 -6.47 4.58
N GLU A 39 9.47 -7.71 4.15
CA GLU A 39 10.20 -8.84 4.74
C GLU A 39 11.62 -9.00 4.15
N LEU A 40 11.72 -8.95 2.82
CA LEU A 40 12.94 -9.19 2.05
C LEU A 40 13.61 -7.91 1.56
N GLY A 41 12.91 -6.76 1.63
CA GLY A 41 13.47 -5.46 1.29
C GLY A 41 14.64 -5.05 2.18
N SER A 42 15.30 -3.95 1.80
CA SER A 42 16.38 -3.38 2.63
C SER A 42 15.87 -3.08 4.05
N THR A 43 16.77 -3.05 5.02
CA THR A 43 16.47 -2.75 6.45
C THR A 43 15.76 -1.42 6.68
N GLU A 44 15.62 -0.60 5.65
CA GLU A 44 15.08 0.76 5.70
C GLU A 44 13.55 0.78 5.61
N ILE A 45 12.93 -0.21 4.95
CA ILE A 45 11.47 -0.28 4.84
C ILE A 45 10.94 -1.17 5.96
N THR A 46 10.50 -0.54 7.04
CA THR A 46 9.91 -1.24 8.20
C THR A 46 8.42 -1.49 8.05
N PHE A 47 7.75 -0.66 7.23
CA PHE A 47 6.34 -0.79 6.88
C PHE A 47 6.05 -0.17 5.52
N ALA A 48 4.94 -0.58 4.91
CA ALA A 48 4.42 -0.02 3.67
C ALA A 48 2.88 -0.09 3.64
N LEU A 49 2.25 0.84 2.93
CA LEU A 49 0.81 0.89 2.70
C LEU A 49 0.50 0.54 1.25
N LEU A 50 -0.52 -0.28 1.02
CA LEU A 50 -1.12 -0.47 -0.29
C LEU A 50 -2.47 0.25 -0.32
N LEU A 51 -2.60 1.24 -1.20
CA LEU A 51 -3.86 1.92 -1.46
C LEU A 51 -4.42 1.50 -2.82
N ILE A 52 -5.57 0.82 -2.81
CA ILE A 52 -6.29 0.48 -4.05
C ILE A 52 -7.55 1.31 -4.12
N VAL A 53 -7.71 2.03 -5.22
CA VAL A 53 -8.89 2.88 -5.46
C VAL A 53 -9.71 2.39 -6.66
N ARG A 54 -11.01 2.60 -6.60
CA ARG A 54 -11.90 2.41 -7.75
C ARG A 54 -12.83 3.60 -7.86
N LEU A 55 -12.74 4.28 -9.01
CA LEU A 55 -13.67 5.34 -9.35
C LEU A 55 -15.04 4.75 -9.72
N ARG A 56 -16.09 5.30 -9.12
CA ARG A 56 -17.49 5.01 -9.35
C ARG A 56 -18.15 6.22 -10.02
N PHE A 57 -19.46 6.14 -10.24
CA PHE A 57 -20.21 7.24 -10.86
C PHE A 57 -20.08 8.55 -10.07
N TRP A 58 -20.04 9.69 -10.76
CA TRP A 58 -20.04 11.03 -10.17
C TRP A 58 -18.92 11.27 -9.14
N MET A 59 -17.69 10.81 -9.41
CA MET A 59 -16.54 10.99 -8.51
C MET A 59 -16.63 10.27 -7.16
N TRP A 60 -17.58 9.34 -6.99
CA TRP A 60 -17.58 8.46 -5.84
C TRP A 60 -16.39 7.50 -5.92
N MET A 61 -15.74 7.21 -4.80
CA MET A 61 -14.57 6.33 -4.75
C MET A 61 -14.76 5.21 -3.74
N ASP A 62 -14.64 3.98 -4.19
CA ASP A 62 -14.31 2.88 -3.29
C ASP A 62 -12.80 2.91 -3.05
N TYR A 63 -12.37 2.55 -1.85
CA TYR A 63 -10.95 2.40 -1.54
C TYR A 63 -10.72 1.23 -0.57
N SER A 64 -9.53 0.66 -0.62
CA SER A 64 -9.00 -0.13 0.48
C SER A 64 -7.58 0.30 0.79
N MET A 65 -7.23 0.21 2.08
CA MET A 65 -5.89 0.49 2.57
C MET A 65 -5.44 -0.72 3.38
N THR A 66 -4.30 -1.29 3.02
CA THR A 66 -3.70 -2.43 3.73
C THR A 66 -2.31 -2.03 4.19
N ALA A 67 -2.02 -2.24 5.46
CA ALA A 67 -0.70 -2.03 6.05
C ALA A 67 0.07 -3.35 6.09
N PHE A 68 1.32 -3.27 5.66
CA PHE A 68 2.33 -4.32 5.71
C PHE A 68 3.44 -3.84 6.63
N ALA A 69 3.89 -4.68 7.56
CA ALA A 69 4.97 -4.35 8.47
C ALA A 69 5.77 -5.62 8.76
N LYS A 70 7.09 -5.46 8.88
CA LYS A 70 8.00 -6.59 9.05
C LYS A 70 7.67 -7.40 10.31
N GLY A 71 7.51 -8.70 10.16
CA GLY A 71 7.17 -9.63 11.24
C GLY A 71 5.68 -9.64 11.63
N TYR A 72 4.82 -8.92 10.91
CA TYR A 72 3.39 -8.87 11.17
C TYR A 72 2.59 -9.30 9.95
N ALA A 73 1.46 -9.98 10.19
CA ALA A 73 0.50 -10.25 9.12
C ALA A 73 0.01 -8.94 8.50
N PRO A 74 -0.38 -8.90 7.21
CA PRO A 74 -0.99 -7.72 6.62
C PRO A 74 -2.35 -7.41 7.25
N HIS A 75 -2.61 -6.13 7.55
CA HIS A 75 -3.85 -5.70 8.20
C HIS A 75 -4.55 -4.61 7.39
N ARG A 76 -5.89 -4.71 7.29
CA ARG A 76 -6.68 -3.61 6.72
C ARG A 76 -6.58 -2.39 7.63
N ALA A 77 -5.97 -1.34 7.12
CA ALA A 77 -5.79 -0.08 7.83
C ALA A 77 -7.05 0.78 7.73
N ARG A 78 -7.27 1.60 8.75
CA ARG A 78 -8.34 2.60 8.80
C ARG A 78 -7.70 3.98 8.91
N LEU A 79 -8.23 4.96 8.17
CA LEU A 79 -7.86 6.35 8.39
C LEU A 79 -8.50 6.81 9.69
N ALA A 80 -7.69 7.14 10.68
CA ALA A 80 -8.17 7.80 11.87
C ALA A 80 -8.38 9.28 11.54
N THR A 81 -9.61 9.78 11.70
CA THR A 81 -9.88 11.22 11.64
C THR A 81 -9.37 11.84 12.94
N ARG A 82 -8.06 12.10 13.02
CA ARG A 82 -7.50 12.97 14.06
C ARG A 82 -7.18 14.30 13.39
N PHE A 83 -8.04 15.29 13.63
CA PHE A 83 -7.67 16.68 13.42
C PHE A 83 -6.55 16.97 14.42
N ILE A 84 -5.34 17.21 13.90
CA ILE A 84 -4.22 17.74 14.68
C ILE A 84 -4.51 19.21 14.94
#